data_AF-A0A7W2UK81-F1
#
_entry.id   AF-A0A7W2UK81-F1
#
_cell.length_a   1.000
_cell.length_b   1.000
_cell.length_c   1.000
_cell.angle_alpha   90.00
_cell.angle_beta   90.00
_cell.angle_gamma   90.00
#
_symmetry.space_group_name_H-M   'P 1'
#
loop_
_entity.id
_entity.type
_entity.pdbx_description
1 polymer ?
#
loop_
_entity_poly.entity_id
_entity_poly.type
_entity_poly.pdbx_seq_one_letter_code
_entity_poly.pdbx_strand_id
1 'polypeptide(L)'
;MNPTELLGALRRVRVVPVVTLPHVRHADPLGETLLGAGLPVAEITFRTPAARDGIATLRARHPELLVGAGTVLDRTTVDHAIDAGAQFVVAPGFNPDVVDHCLERKIPVVPGINSPTGVEAAVARGLPLVKYFPAEASGGLRLLDAMAAPYDGMAFLPTGGLTPDNLPDYLSRPQVAACGGTWIASAALLAEGEYEAIGRNARGAVEIATAAATS
;
A
#
# COMPACT_ATOMS: atom_id res chain seq x y z
N MET A 1 -10.36 -9.90 -7.23
CA MET A 1 -10.02 -8.51 -7.62
C MET A 1 -8.92 -8.59 -8.66
N ASN A 2 -9.07 -7.93 -9.80
CA ASN A 2 -8.03 -7.83 -10.83
C ASN A 2 -7.18 -6.55 -10.66
N PRO A 3 -6.05 -6.38 -11.38
CA PRO A 3 -5.18 -5.21 -11.22
C PRO A 3 -5.86 -3.85 -11.50
N THR A 4 -6.77 -3.78 -12.45
CA THR A 4 -7.51 -2.54 -12.77
C THR A 4 -8.50 -2.18 -11.67
N GLU A 5 -9.20 -3.18 -11.11
CA GLU A 5 -10.08 -2.99 -9.94
C GLU A 5 -9.30 -2.52 -8.72
N LEU A 6 -8.11 -3.07 -8.48
CA LEU A 6 -7.21 -2.62 -7.41
C LEU A 6 -6.81 -1.16 -7.62
N LEU A 7 -6.33 -0.79 -8.81
CA LEU A 7 -5.96 0.60 -9.12
C LEU A 7 -7.14 1.55 -8.88
N GLY A 8 -8.35 1.17 -9.32
CA GLY A 8 -9.57 1.94 -9.07
C GLY A 8 -9.90 2.07 -7.58
N ALA A 9 -9.73 1.00 -6.79
CA ALA A 9 -9.93 1.04 -5.34
C ALA A 9 -8.91 1.96 -4.65
N LEU A 10 -7.63 1.86 -5.02
CA LEU A 10 -6.57 2.69 -4.47
C LEU A 10 -6.76 4.18 -4.82
N ARG A 11 -7.19 4.48 -6.04
CA ARG A 11 -7.55 5.86 -6.44
C ARG A 11 -8.72 6.44 -5.66
N ARG A 12 -9.63 5.61 -5.12
CA ARG A 12 -10.74 6.10 -4.27
C ARG A 12 -10.27 6.40 -2.85
N VAL A 13 -9.43 5.54 -2.26
CA VAL A 13 -8.96 5.71 -0.87
C VAL A 13 -7.79 6.68 -0.76
N ARG A 14 -6.99 6.83 -1.82
CA ARG A 14 -5.88 7.80 -1.99
C ARG A 14 -4.71 7.66 -1.00
N VAL A 15 -4.89 7.01 0.14
CA VAL A 15 -3.85 6.76 1.14
C VAL A 15 -3.94 5.30 1.58
N VAL A 16 -2.79 4.66 1.79
CA VAL A 16 -2.69 3.26 2.23
C VAL A 16 -1.84 3.20 3.51
N PRO A 17 -2.43 2.85 4.67
CA PRO A 17 -1.67 2.54 5.87
C PRO A 17 -0.73 1.37 5.62
N VAL A 18 0.56 1.57 5.83
CA VAL A 18 1.59 0.52 5.79
C VAL A 18 1.86 0.07 7.21
N VAL A 19 1.45 -1.15 7.53
CA VAL A 19 1.32 -1.61 8.91
C VAL A 19 2.27 -2.76 9.21
N THR A 20 3.03 -2.63 10.29
CA THR A 20 3.74 -3.76 10.90
C THR A 20 3.02 -4.13 12.19
N LEU A 21 2.29 -5.24 12.17
CA LEU A 21 1.55 -5.73 13.34
C LEU A 21 2.53 -6.36 14.35
N PRO A 22 2.64 -5.84 15.59
CA PRO A 22 3.49 -6.46 16.61
C PRO A 22 2.90 -7.77 17.13
N HIS A 23 1.56 -7.91 17.14
CA HIS A 23 0.85 -9.10 17.58
C HIS A 23 -0.53 -9.19 16.89
N VAL A 24 -1.04 -10.40 16.63
CA VAL A 24 -2.31 -10.63 15.92
C VAL A 24 -3.51 -9.96 16.61
N ARG A 25 -3.48 -9.85 17.95
CA ARG A 25 -4.53 -9.17 18.76
C ARG A 25 -4.84 -7.74 18.32
N HIS A 26 -3.91 -7.07 17.64
CA HIS A 26 -4.09 -5.70 17.16
C HIS A 26 -4.80 -5.62 15.82
N ALA A 27 -4.96 -6.73 15.10
CA ALA A 27 -5.56 -6.76 13.77
C ALA A 27 -7.03 -6.32 13.82
N ASP A 28 -7.83 -6.88 14.72
CA ASP A 28 -9.24 -6.55 14.80
C ASP A 28 -9.52 -5.09 15.18
N PRO A 29 -8.97 -4.55 16.29
CA PRO A 29 -9.19 -3.13 16.62
C PRO A 29 -8.64 -2.18 15.55
N LEU A 30 -7.55 -2.54 14.87
CA LEU A 30 -7.02 -1.77 13.74
C LEU A 30 -8.04 -1.70 12.60
N GLY A 31 -8.65 -2.83 12.22
CA GLY A 31 -9.67 -2.87 11.17
C GLY A 31 -10.86 -1.97 11.49
N GLU A 32 -11.41 -2.10 12.70
CA GLU A 32 -12.50 -1.26 13.19
C GLU A 32 -12.13 0.24 13.18
N THR A 33 -10.92 0.58 13.64
CA THR A 33 -10.41 1.96 13.68
C THR A 33 -10.29 2.57 12.29
N LEU A 34 -9.72 1.83 11.33
CA LEU A 34 -9.53 2.32 9.96
C LEU A 34 -10.88 2.52 9.25
N LEU A 35 -11.83 1.60 9.44
CA LEU A 35 -13.18 1.72 8.90
C LEU A 35 -13.93 2.91 9.50
N GLY A 36 -13.91 3.05 10.82
CA GLY A 36 -14.52 4.19 11.52
C GLY A 36 -13.90 5.55 11.15
N ALA A 37 -12.66 5.55 10.67
CA ALA A 37 -11.97 6.74 10.17
C ALA A 37 -12.23 7.02 8.68
N GLY A 38 -13.00 6.19 7.97
CA GLY A 38 -13.25 6.34 6.54
C GLY A 38 -12.08 5.93 5.64
N LEU A 39 -11.15 5.12 6.14
CA LEU A 39 -9.98 4.65 5.41
C LEU A 39 -10.00 3.11 5.24
N PRO A 40 -10.86 2.56 4.35
CA PRO A 40 -11.13 1.13 4.26
C PRO A 40 -10.03 0.34 3.50
N VAL A 41 -8.76 0.51 3.87
CA VAL A 41 -7.61 -0.19 3.28
C VAL A 41 -6.47 -0.38 4.28
N ALA A 42 -5.73 -1.49 4.19
CA ALA A 42 -4.48 -1.70 4.93
C ALA A 42 -3.48 -2.58 4.16
N GLU A 43 -2.21 -2.18 4.13
CA GLU A 43 -1.07 -3.02 3.70
C GLU A 43 -0.40 -3.62 4.94
N ILE A 44 -0.62 -4.91 5.21
CA ILE A 44 0.01 -5.63 6.33
C ILE A 44 1.36 -6.20 5.90
N THR A 45 2.43 -5.69 6.49
CA THR A 45 3.80 -6.08 6.15
C THR A 45 4.21 -7.42 6.75
N PHE A 46 4.79 -8.31 5.94
CA PHE A 46 5.40 -9.59 6.35
C PHE A 46 6.76 -9.39 7.03
N ARG A 47 6.79 -8.55 8.07
CA ARG A 47 7.97 -8.27 8.90
C ARG A 47 7.88 -8.90 10.29
N THR A 48 6.74 -9.48 10.63
CA THR A 48 6.50 -10.16 11.91
C THR A 48 5.75 -11.48 11.68
N PRO A 49 5.84 -12.44 12.61
CA PRO A 49 5.04 -13.67 12.56
C PRO A 49 3.51 -13.41 12.56
N ALA A 50 3.09 -12.25 13.06
CA ALA A 50 1.68 -11.88 13.15
C ALA A 50 1.03 -11.50 11.80
N ALA A 51 1.80 -11.33 10.72
CA ALA A 51 1.28 -10.83 9.45
C ALA A 51 0.20 -11.75 8.85
N ARG A 52 0.47 -13.06 8.77
CA ARG A 52 -0.45 -14.05 8.20
C ARG A 52 -1.78 -14.08 8.95
N ASP A 53 -1.72 -14.30 10.26
CA ASP A 53 -2.92 -14.40 11.09
C ASP A 53 -3.64 -13.05 11.22
N GLY A 54 -2.90 -11.94 11.15
CA GLY A 54 -3.44 -10.60 11.11
C GLY A 54 -4.27 -10.33 9.86
N ILE A 55 -3.77 -10.71 8.68
CA ILE A 55 -4.53 -10.64 7.42
C ILE A 55 -5.79 -11.51 7.53
N ALA A 56 -5.65 -12.76 7.98
CA ALA A 56 -6.80 -13.67 8.12
C ALA A 56 -7.87 -13.09 9.08
N THR A 57 -7.45 -12.49 10.19
CA THR A 57 -8.34 -11.84 11.16
C THR A 57 -9.08 -10.65 10.54
N LEU A 58 -8.35 -9.76 9.85
CA LEU A 58 -8.95 -8.61 9.17
C LEU A 58 -9.96 -9.06 8.11
N ARG A 59 -9.62 -10.05 7.30
CA ARG A 59 -10.51 -10.56 6.25
C ARG A 59 -11.77 -11.22 6.80
N ALA A 60 -11.67 -11.90 7.94
CA ALA A 60 -12.81 -12.58 8.57
C ALA A 60 -13.75 -11.60 9.29
N ARG A 61 -13.20 -10.57 9.93
CA ARG A 61 -13.96 -9.66 10.80
C ARG A 61 -14.43 -8.38 10.11
N HIS A 62 -13.69 -7.94 9.11
CA HIS A 62 -13.88 -6.67 8.39
C HIS A 62 -13.88 -6.93 6.87
N PRO A 63 -14.86 -7.68 6.32
CA PRO A 63 -14.87 -8.08 4.92
C PRO A 63 -14.82 -6.91 3.92
N GLU A 64 -15.32 -5.73 4.33
CA GLU A 64 -15.30 -4.44 3.61
C GLU A 64 -13.92 -3.78 3.55
N LEU A 65 -12.98 -4.15 4.43
CA LEU A 65 -11.63 -3.61 4.45
C LEU A 65 -10.80 -4.23 3.31
N LEU A 66 -10.21 -3.40 2.45
CA LEU A 66 -9.27 -3.88 1.44
C LEU A 66 -7.92 -4.21 2.10
N VAL A 67 -7.57 -5.50 2.17
CA VAL A 67 -6.34 -5.94 2.86
C VAL A 67 -5.31 -6.47 1.87
N GLY A 68 -4.11 -5.90 1.90
CA GLY A 68 -2.96 -6.35 1.12
C GLY A 68 -1.83 -6.87 1.99
N ALA A 69 -0.93 -7.64 1.37
CA ALA A 69 0.29 -8.14 1.97
C ALA A 69 1.50 -7.33 1.49
N GLY A 70 2.18 -6.63 2.39
CA GLY A 70 3.39 -5.84 2.12
C GLY A 70 4.68 -6.56 2.49
N THR A 71 5.82 -6.05 2.01
CA THR A 71 7.15 -6.66 2.25
C THR A 71 7.22 -8.12 1.81
N VAL A 72 6.62 -8.46 0.67
CA VAL A 72 6.70 -9.80 0.09
C VAL A 72 7.98 -9.93 -0.75
N LEU A 73 8.82 -10.92 -0.44
CA LEU A 73 10.17 -11.04 -1.00
C LEU A 73 10.39 -12.34 -1.82
N ASP A 74 9.51 -13.33 -1.66
CA ASP A 74 9.61 -14.64 -2.30
C ASP A 74 8.23 -15.27 -2.58
N ARG A 75 8.23 -16.37 -3.34
CA ARG A 75 7.02 -17.12 -3.74
C ARG A 75 6.27 -17.70 -2.53
N THR A 76 7.00 -18.19 -1.53
CA THR A 76 6.43 -18.78 -0.32
C THR A 76 5.59 -17.75 0.45
N THR A 77 6.07 -16.51 0.53
CA THR A 77 5.36 -15.41 1.18
C THR A 77 4.13 -14.98 0.38
N VAL A 78 4.19 -15.01 -0.96
CA VAL A 78 3.00 -14.82 -1.81
C VAL A 78 1.93 -15.88 -1.49
N ASP A 79 2.33 -17.14 -1.39
CA ASP A 79 1.40 -18.23 -1.09
C ASP A 79 0.77 -18.07 0.30
N HIS A 80 1.57 -17.74 1.31
CA HIS A 80 1.07 -17.43 2.65
C HIS A 80 0.11 -16.23 2.67
N ALA A 81 0.38 -15.19 1.87
CA ALA A 81 -0.50 -14.03 1.74
C ALA A 81 -1.85 -14.41 1.12
N ILE A 82 -1.83 -15.19 0.03
CA ILE A 82 -3.05 -15.69 -0.62
C ILE A 82 -3.86 -16.57 0.33
N ASP A 83 -3.21 -17.51 1.01
CA ASP A 83 -3.85 -18.42 1.96
C ASP A 83 -4.49 -17.68 3.14
N ALA A 84 -3.91 -16.56 3.57
CA ALA A 84 -4.48 -15.68 4.58
C ALA A 84 -5.64 -14.82 4.08
N GLY A 85 -5.88 -14.77 2.77
CA GLY A 85 -6.95 -14.00 2.14
C GLY A 85 -6.54 -12.59 1.71
N ALA A 86 -5.24 -12.30 1.56
CA ALA A 86 -4.80 -11.02 1.00
C ALA A 86 -5.40 -10.80 -0.40
N GLN A 87 -5.80 -9.57 -0.68
CA GLN A 87 -6.45 -9.20 -1.95
C GLN A 87 -5.46 -8.61 -2.96
N PHE A 88 -4.28 -8.20 -2.50
CA PHE A 88 -3.16 -7.73 -3.32
C PHE A 88 -1.82 -7.91 -2.59
N VAL A 89 -0.73 -7.89 -3.34
CA VAL A 89 0.64 -8.02 -2.86
C VAL A 89 1.43 -6.74 -3.16
N VAL A 90 2.26 -6.32 -2.21
CA VAL A 90 3.20 -5.20 -2.36
C VAL A 90 4.61 -5.67 -2.01
N ALA A 91 5.53 -5.49 -2.94
CA ALA A 91 6.95 -5.78 -2.74
C ALA A 91 7.73 -4.46 -2.59
N PRO A 92 8.82 -4.42 -1.79
CA PRO A 92 9.64 -3.22 -1.66
C PRO A 92 10.50 -2.95 -2.91
N GLY A 93 10.76 -3.97 -3.71
CA GLY A 93 11.50 -3.91 -4.97
C GLY A 93 10.81 -4.72 -6.07
N PHE A 94 11.43 -4.75 -7.25
CA PHE A 94 10.97 -5.55 -8.38
C PHE A 94 11.77 -6.84 -8.43
N ASN A 95 11.19 -7.93 -7.92
CA ASN A 95 11.71 -9.28 -8.10
C ASN A 95 10.85 -9.99 -9.16
N PRO A 96 11.40 -10.33 -10.35
CA PRO A 96 10.68 -11.05 -11.40
C PRO A 96 9.97 -12.30 -10.87
N ASP A 97 10.63 -13.09 -10.01
CA ASP A 97 10.08 -14.34 -9.49
C ASP A 97 8.82 -14.11 -8.63
N VAL A 98 8.79 -13.02 -7.86
CA VAL A 98 7.61 -12.64 -7.06
C VAL A 98 6.49 -12.13 -7.96
N VAL A 99 6.83 -11.26 -8.92
CA VAL A 99 5.85 -10.66 -9.83
C VAL A 99 5.19 -11.74 -10.68
N ASP A 100 5.99 -12.59 -11.32
CA ASP A 100 5.52 -13.63 -12.22
C ASP A 100 4.69 -14.67 -11.46
N HIS A 101 5.10 -15.06 -10.25
CA HIS A 101 4.30 -15.94 -9.39
C HIS A 101 2.96 -15.31 -8.97
N CYS A 102 2.91 -14.02 -8.64
CA CYS A 102 1.64 -13.32 -8.38
C CYS A 102 0.71 -13.35 -9.59
N LEU A 103 1.25 -13.13 -10.81
CA LEU A 103 0.49 -13.18 -12.05
C LEU A 103 -0.05 -14.59 -12.32
N GLU A 104 0.77 -15.63 -12.16
CA GLU A 104 0.37 -17.05 -12.26
C GLU A 104 -0.78 -17.37 -11.30
N ARG A 105 -0.69 -16.86 -10.06
CA ARG A 105 -1.68 -17.04 -9.00
C ARG A 105 -2.88 -16.11 -9.09
N LYS A 106 -2.90 -15.20 -10.08
CA LYS A 106 -3.97 -14.22 -10.34
C LYS A 106 -4.25 -13.30 -9.15
N ILE A 107 -3.23 -13.00 -8.35
CA ILE A 107 -3.30 -11.96 -7.31
C ILE A 107 -2.65 -10.67 -7.83
N PRO A 108 -3.32 -9.50 -7.76
CA PRO A 108 -2.71 -8.24 -8.13
C PRO A 108 -1.42 -7.97 -7.34
N VAL A 109 -0.38 -7.51 -8.03
CA VAL A 109 0.93 -7.19 -7.44
C VAL A 109 1.33 -5.76 -7.76
N VAL A 110 1.89 -5.08 -6.75
CA VAL A 110 2.43 -3.71 -6.84
C VAL A 110 3.91 -3.76 -6.44
N PRO A 111 4.83 -4.07 -7.38
CA PRO A 111 6.24 -4.17 -7.08
C PRO A 111 6.87 -2.79 -6.88
N GLY A 112 7.91 -2.73 -6.03
CA GLY A 112 8.64 -1.51 -5.75
C GLY A 112 9.69 -1.20 -6.81
N ILE A 113 9.79 0.07 -7.20
CA ILE A 113 10.77 0.57 -8.16
C ILE A 113 11.22 1.98 -7.77
N ASN A 114 12.38 2.38 -8.30
CA ASN A 114 12.89 3.75 -8.21
C ASN A 114 13.71 4.17 -9.43
N SER A 115 13.54 3.49 -10.57
CA SER A 115 14.27 3.78 -11.80
C SER A 115 13.43 3.46 -13.06
N PRO A 116 13.74 4.09 -14.21
CA PRO A 116 13.11 3.79 -15.49
C PRO A 116 13.14 2.31 -15.85
N THR A 117 14.27 1.63 -15.63
CA THR A 117 14.40 0.17 -15.87
C THR A 117 13.37 -0.65 -15.09
N GLY A 118 13.06 -0.26 -13.86
CA GLY A 118 12.01 -0.90 -13.08
C GLY A 118 10.61 -0.67 -13.66
N VAL A 119 10.34 0.55 -14.17
CA VAL A 119 9.07 0.85 -14.84
C VAL A 119 8.92 0.00 -16.09
N GLU A 120 9.96 -0.10 -16.93
CA GLU A 120 9.95 -0.91 -18.14
C GLU A 120 9.66 -2.39 -17.84
N ALA A 121 10.26 -2.93 -16.78
CA ALA A 121 10.01 -4.30 -16.35
C ALA A 121 8.54 -4.54 -15.93
N ALA A 122 7.90 -3.53 -15.34
CA ALA A 122 6.48 -3.56 -14.97
C ALA A 122 5.56 -3.40 -16.19
N VAL A 123 5.88 -2.49 -17.11
CA VAL A 123 5.16 -2.28 -18.38
C VAL A 123 5.20 -3.55 -19.22
N ALA A 124 6.36 -4.20 -19.34
CA ALA A 124 6.51 -5.46 -20.08
C ALA A 124 5.61 -6.60 -19.55
N ARG A 125 5.17 -6.51 -18.28
CA ARG A 125 4.26 -7.46 -17.63
C ARG A 125 2.82 -6.97 -17.55
N GLY A 126 2.51 -5.84 -18.19
CA GLY A 126 1.16 -5.26 -18.20
C GLY A 126 0.68 -4.79 -16.83
N LEU A 127 1.59 -4.45 -15.92
CA LEU A 127 1.22 -3.94 -14.60
C LEU A 127 0.76 -2.48 -14.74
N PRO A 128 -0.43 -2.11 -14.22
CA PRO A 128 -0.94 -0.74 -14.32
C PRO A 128 -0.46 0.17 -13.18
N LEU A 129 0.18 -0.40 -12.15
CA LEU A 129 0.53 0.27 -10.92
C LEU A 129 1.82 -0.33 -10.35
N VAL A 130 2.72 0.55 -9.94
CA VAL A 130 3.97 0.21 -9.24
C VAL A 130 4.14 1.04 -7.97
N LYS A 131 4.87 0.50 -7.00
CA LYS A 131 5.25 1.24 -5.79
C LYS A 131 6.50 2.05 -6.09
N TYR A 132 6.49 3.35 -5.82
CA TYR A 132 7.70 4.17 -5.88
C TYR A 132 8.34 4.19 -4.48
N PHE A 133 9.45 3.47 -4.31
CA PHE A 133 10.06 3.25 -3.00
C PHE A 133 11.59 3.14 -3.06
N PRO A 134 12.32 3.72 -2.07
CA PRO A 134 11.85 4.66 -1.05
C PRO A 134 11.66 6.06 -1.65
N ALA A 135 10.45 6.62 -1.62
CA ALA A 135 10.06 7.78 -2.42
C ALA A 135 10.95 9.01 -2.17
N GLU A 136 10.98 9.53 -0.94
CA GLU A 136 11.77 10.74 -0.62
C GLU A 136 13.27 10.50 -0.84
N ALA A 137 13.79 9.38 -0.33
CA ALA A 137 15.22 9.06 -0.42
C ALA A 137 15.69 8.77 -1.86
N SER A 138 14.80 8.41 -2.78
CA SER A 138 15.15 8.18 -4.19
C SER A 138 15.19 9.47 -5.02
N GLY A 139 14.77 10.62 -4.47
CA GLY A 139 14.71 11.89 -5.19
C GLY A 139 13.31 12.51 -5.24
N GLY A 140 12.36 11.94 -4.49
CA GLY A 140 11.03 12.49 -4.25
C GLY A 140 10.22 12.73 -5.52
N LEU A 141 9.37 13.75 -5.48
CA LEU A 141 8.52 14.17 -6.61
C LEU A 141 9.31 14.48 -7.88
N ARG A 142 10.51 15.08 -7.76
CA ARG A 142 11.30 15.46 -8.93
C ARG A 142 11.71 14.24 -9.77
N LEU A 143 12.16 13.17 -9.10
CA LEU A 143 12.46 11.93 -9.82
C LEU A 143 11.18 11.27 -10.32
N LEU A 144 10.12 11.24 -9.51
CA LEU A 144 8.85 10.65 -9.91
C LEU A 144 8.28 11.29 -11.18
N ASP A 145 8.23 12.62 -11.25
CA ASP A 145 7.73 13.37 -12.41
C ASP A 145 8.58 13.09 -13.66
N ALA A 146 9.91 13.08 -13.52
CA ALA A 146 10.82 12.76 -14.63
C ALA A 146 10.70 11.29 -15.09
N MET A 147 10.53 10.37 -14.13
CA MET A 147 10.38 8.94 -14.40
C MET A 147 9.02 8.64 -15.03
N ALA A 148 7.95 9.32 -14.65
CA ALA A 148 6.61 9.07 -15.18
C ALA A 148 6.41 9.61 -16.61
N ALA A 149 7.10 10.68 -16.98
CA ALA A 149 6.93 11.36 -18.26
C ALA A 149 6.94 10.47 -19.53
N PRO A 150 7.83 9.47 -19.69
CA PRO A 150 7.83 8.58 -20.85
C PRO A 150 6.86 7.39 -20.77
N TYR A 151 6.25 7.12 -19.62
CA TYR A 151 5.45 5.91 -19.39
C TYR A 151 3.97 6.26 -19.17
N ASP A 152 3.32 6.66 -20.26
CA ASP A 152 1.90 7.00 -20.23
C ASP A 152 1.05 5.83 -19.70
N GLY A 153 0.04 6.16 -18.88
CA GLY A 153 -0.82 5.19 -18.22
C GLY A 153 -0.25 4.46 -17.00
N MET A 154 1.06 4.53 -16.73
CA MET A 154 1.64 3.95 -15.50
C MET A 154 1.23 4.78 -14.27
N ALA A 155 0.65 4.11 -13.28
CA ALA A 155 0.34 4.72 -11.99
C ALA A 155 1.39 4.37 -10.94
N PHE A 156 1.54 5.25 -9.94
CA PHE A 156 2.51 5.11 -8.86
C PHE A 156 1.83 5.14 -7.49
N LEU A 157 2.38 4.33 -6.58
CA LEU A 157 2.10 4.32 -5.14
C LEU A 157 3.37 4.76 -4.39
N PRO A 158 3.66 6.06 -4.24
CA PRO A 158 4.80 6.54 -3.47
C PRO A 158 4.74 6.06 -2.03
N THR A 159 5.87 5.57 -1.50
CA THR A 159 5.98 5.11 -0.11
C THR A 159 7.41 5.33 0.39
N GLY A 160 7.55 5.72 1.66
CA GLY A 160 8.84 6.00 2.30
C GLY A 160 9.16 7.49 2.35
N GLY A 161 9.14 8.05 3.56
CA GLY A 161 9.36 9.48 3.82
C GLY A 161 8.10 10.36 3.71
N LEU A 162 6.93 9.77 3.45
CA LEU A 162 5.66 10.50 3.38
C LEU A 162 5.17 10.87 4.78
N THR A 163 4.70 12.10 4.92
CA THR A 163 4.12 12.69 6.14
C THR A 163 2.87 13.49 5.76
N PRO A 164 2.03 13.90 6.72
CA PRO A 164 0.92 14.81 6.44
C PRO A 164 1.35 16.10 5.70
N ASP A 165 2.57 16.58 5.92
CA ASP A 165 3.05 17.85 5.35
C ASP A 165 3.34 17.75 3.85
N ASN A 166 3.91 16.64 3.37
CA ASN A 166 4.25 16.46 1.95
C ASN A 166 3.22 15.65 1.16
N LEU A 167 2.25 15.04 1.84
CA LEU A 167 1.19 14.24 1.22
C LEU A 167 0.37 15.00 0.16
N PRO A 168 -0.03 16.29 0.36
CA PRO A 168 -0.78 17.03 -0.66
C PRO A 168 -0.03 17.12 -2.01
N ASP A 169 1.28 17.38 -1.95
CA ASP A 169 2.10 17.56 -3.15
C ASP A 169 2.15 16.28 -3.98
N TYR A 170 2.30 15.12 -3.33
CA TYR A 170 2.23 13.83 -4.00
C TYR A 170 0.85 13.53 -4.57
N LEU A 171 -0.21 13.75 -3.79
CA LEU A 171 -1.57 13.45 -4.22
C LEU A 171 -2.03 14.35 -5.37
N SER A 172 -1.50 15.57 -5.49
CA SER A 172 -1.81 16.46 -6.62
C SER A 172 -1.34 15.93 -7.99
N ARG A 173 -0.46 14.91 -8.03
CA ARG A 173 0.07 14.36 -9.27
C ARG A 173 -0.90 13.36 -9.91
N PRO A 174 -1.25 13.51 -11.20
CA PRO A 174 -2.22 12.63 -11.86
C PRO A 174 -1.74 11.17 -11.97
N GLN A 175 -0.42 10.96 -12.05
CA GLN A 175 0.18 9.63 -12.07
C GLN A 175 0.21 8.95 -10.69
N VAL A 176 -0.08 9.67 -9.60
CA VAL A 176 -0.12 9.10 -8.24
C VAL A 176 -1.52 8.56 -7.96
N ALA A 177 -1.62 7.23 -7.82
CA ALA A 177 -2.89 6.57 -7.49
C ALA A 177 -3.26 6.78 -6.02
N ALA A 178 -2.29 6.56 -5.14
CA ALA A 178 -2.39 6.71 -3.70
C ALA A 178 -0.98 6.90 -3.10
N CYS A 179 -0.88 7.22 -1.82
CA CYS A 179 0.40 7.22 -1.08
C CYS A 179 0.39 6.21 0.07
N GLY A 180 1.50 5.50 0.25
CA GLY A 180 1.72 4.58 1.37
C GLY A 180 2.37 5.27 2.57
N GLY A 181 1.86 5.02 3.78
CA GLY A 181 2.27 5.73 4.98
C GLY A 181 2.27 4.90 6.26
N THR A 182 3.36 4.95 7.04
CA THR A 182 3.46 4.28 8.35
C THR A 182 3.00 5.16 9.51
N TRP A 183 2.87 6.48 9.33
CA TRP A 183 2.49 7.42 10.41
C TRP A 183 1.06 7.17 10.92
N ILE A 184 0.21 6.57 10.09
CA ILE A 184 -1.20 6.31 10.41
C ILE A 184 -1.32 5.29 11.54
N ALA A 185 -0.70 4.13 11.37
CA ALA A 185 -0.73 3.01 12.30
C ALA A 185 0.68 2.46 12.51
N SER A 186 1.52 3.25 13.18
CA SER A 186 2.89 2.86 13.46
C SER A 186 2.94 1.66 14.41
N ALA A 187 4.02 0.88 14.34
CA ALA A 187 4.21 -0.27 15.23
C ALA A 187 4.21 0.13 16.72
N ALA A 188 4.67 1.34 17.04
CA ALA A 188 4.67 1.88 18.39
C ALA A 188 3.24 2.14 18.89
N LEU A 189 2.42 2.85 18.10
CA LEU A 189 1.02 3.12 18.44
C LEU A 189 0.23 1.80 18.61
N LEU A 190 0.48 0.82 17.75
CA LEU A 190 -0.15 -0.50 17.85
C LEU A 190 0.27 -1.24 19.10
N ALA A 191 1.57 -1.25 19.43
CA ALA A 191 2.09 -1.92 20.62
C ALA A 191 1.50 -1.35 21.92
N GLU A 192 1.27 -0.03 21.94
CA GLU A 192 0.68 0.72 23.07
C GLU A 192 -0.86 0.67 23.08
N GLY A 193 -1.51 0.21 22.00
CA GLY A 193 -2.96 0.17 21.89
C GLY A 193 -3.60 1.56 21.70
N GLU A 194 -2.86 2.50 21.11
CA GLU A 194 -3.25 3.90 20.89
C GLU A 194 -4.22 4.05 19.69
N TYR A 195 -5.32 3.30 19.70
CA TYR A 195 -6.29 3.28 18.59
C TYR A 195 -6.97 4.62 18.34
N GLU A 196 -7.15 5.44 19.39
CA GLU A 196 -7.63 6.81 19.25
C GLU A 196 -6.65 7.69 18.44
N ALA A 197 -5.35 7.55 18.67
CA ALA A 197 -4.33 8.25 17.90
C ALA A 197 -4.30 7.75 16.44
N ILE A 198 -4.38 6.44 16.24
CA ILE A 198 -4.47 5.83 14.90
C ILE A 198 -5.69 6.36 14.14
N GLY A 199 -6.85 6.40 14.80
CA GLY A 199 -8.09 6.93 14.22
C GLY A 199 -7.98 8.41 13.85
N ARG A 200 -7.35 9.24 14.70
CA ARG A 200 -7.06 10.65 14.38
C ARG A 200 -6.14 10.77 13.16
N ASN A 201 -5.06 9.99 13.11
CA ASN A 201 -4.12 10.03 12.00
C ASN A 201 -4.77 9.57 10.68
N ALA A 202 -5.62 8.55 10.74
CA ALA A 202 -6.36 8.05 9.57
C ALA A 202 -7.36 9.10 9.07
N ARG A 203 -8.16 9.73 9.95
CA ARG A 203 -9.08 10.83 9.57
C ARG A 203 -8.33 12.00 8.95
N GLY A 204 -7.23 12.44 9.55
CA GLY A 204 -6.41 13.51 8.99
C GLY A 204 -5.85 13.18 7.60
N ALA A 205 -5.44 11.93 7.36
CA ALA A 205 -5.00 11.47 6.05
C ALA A 205 -6.15 11.49 5.01
N VAL A 206 -7.36 11.09 5.39
CA VAL A 206 -8.56 11.14 4.54
C VAL A 206 -8.95 12.58 4.20
N GLU A 207 -8.90 13.49 5.17
CA GLU A 207 -9.17 14.92 4.98
C GLU A 207 -8.19 15.54 3.98
N ILE A 208 -6.88 15.30 4.15
CA ILE A 208 -5.84 15.77 3.21
C ILE A 208 -6.10 15.23 1.80
N ALA A 209 -6.40 13.93 1.70
CA ALA A 209 -6.63 13.30 0.41
C ALA A 209 -7.88 13.81 -0.31
N THR A 210 -8.93 14.14 0.45
CA THR A 210 -10.16 14.71 -0.07
C THR A 210 -9.92 16.12 -0.59
N ALA A 211 -9.18 16.95 0.17
CA ALA A 211 -8.83 18.30 -0.25
C ALA A 211 -8.00 18.31 -1.55
N ALA A 212 -7.02 17.42 -1.67
CA ALA A 212 -6.17 17.29 -2.86
C ALA A 212 -6.91 16.78 -4.11
N ALA A 213 -8.12 16.21 -3.98
CA ALA A 213 -8.93 15.81 -5.12
C ALA A 213 -9.79 16.97 -5.69
N THR A 214 -9.91 18.06 -4.93
CA THR A 214 -10.72 19.25 -5.29
C THR A 214 -9.91 20.43 -5.83
N SER A 215 -8.58 20.32 -5.78
CA SER A 215 -7.60 21.29 -6.27
C SER A 215 -7.08 20.95 -7.66
#